data_AF-R4FHF1-F1
#
_entry.id   AF-R4FHF1-F1
#
_cell.length_a   1.000
_cell.length_b   1.000
_cell.length_c   1.000
_cell.angle_alpha   90.00
_cell.angle_beta   90.00
_cell.angle_gamma   90.00
#
_symmetry.space_group_name_H-M   'P 1'
#
loop_
_entity.id
_entity.type
_entity.pdbx_description
1 polymer ?
#
loop_
_entity_poly.entity_id
_entity_poly.type
_entity_poly.pdbx_seq_one_letter_code
_entity_poly.pdbx_strand_id
1 'polypeptide(L)'
;MIQEYRGDMESVYQTWFIDNDQRLKAFRTIRNGVIEVIKDIENNTFGNDFKGSTLEIVVTAIAEQKQVFEGAAHAFYWKPKLRIPDIYENERNKKAFGRFLKSCLQATTEKQLIEEIVKLDQLQIKGLGPAVANILYFLHPTVFPPFNTAIVKGFNLLFDQKIKLGSWQEYLKMREIIRRVD
;
A
#
# COMPACT_ATOMS: atom_id res chain seq x y z
N MET A 1 17.51 -23.95 -1.86
CA MET A 1 16.41 -23.03 -1.51
C MET A 1 16.35 -21.75 -2.36
N ILE A 2 17.25 -20.76 -2.24
CA ILE A 2 17.12 -19.52 -3.04
C ILE A 2 17.30 -19.76 -4.54
N GLN A 3 18.28 -20.56 -4.94
CA GLN A 3 18.50 -20.88 -6.36
C GLN A 3 17.34 -21.68 -6.96
N GLU A 4 16.75 -22.59 -6.18
CA GLU A 4 15.55 -23.35 -6.59
C GLU A 4 14.35 -22.41 -6.75
N TYR A 5 14.13 -21.50 -5.80
CA TYR A 5 13.06 -20.49 -5.90
C TYR A 5 13.23 -19.57 -7.12
N ARG A 6 14.47 -19.18 -7.45
CA ARG A 6 14.76 -18.40 -8.66
C ARG A 6 14.61 -19.22 -9.95
N GLY A 7 14.86 -20.52 -9.92
CA GLY A 7 14.73 -21.41 -11.07
C GLY A 7 13.30 -21.86 -11.36
N ASP A 8 12.40 -21.74 -10.39
CA ASP A 8 10.98 -22.07 -10.55
C ASP A 8 10.24 -20.98 -11.35
N MET A 9 9.75 -21.36 -12.54
CA MET A 9 9.02 -20.48 -13.45
C MET A 9 7.66 -20.03 -12.91
N GLU A 10 7.08 -20.78 -11.97
CA GLU A 10 5.81 -20.44 -11.32
C GLU A 10 6.02 -19.56 -10.08
N SER A 11 7.27 -19.35 -9.65
CA SER A 11 7.58 -18.51 -8.50
C SER A 11 7.17 -17.05 -8.70
N VAL A 12 6.88 -16.35 -7.60
CA VAL A 12 6.65 -14.89 -7.62
C VAL A 12 7.89 -14.15 -8.13
N TYR A 13 9.10 -14.68 -7.93
CA TYR A 13 10.32 -14.11 -8.48
C TYR A 13 10.24 -13.99 -10.02
N GLN A 14 9.88 -15.08 -10.69
CA GLN A 14 9.78 -15.10 -12.15
C GLN A 14 8.51 -14.37 -12.65
N THR A 15 7.36 -14.71 -12.08
CA THR A 15 6.05 -14.24 -12.58
C THR A 15 5.75 -12.77 -12.25
N TRP A 16 6.44 -12.16 -11.28
CA TRP A 16 6.20 -10.78 -10.87
C TRP A 16 7.40 -9.86 -11.03
N PHE A 17 8.63 -10.31 -10.76
CA PHE A 17 9.80 -9.41 -10.71
C PHE A 17 10.64 -9.38 -11.99
N ILE A 18 10.73 -10.46 -12.77
CA ILE A 18 11.63 -10.56 -13.93
C ILE A 18 10.95 -10.11 -15.23
N ASP A 19 9.82 -10.72 -15.62
CA ASP A 19 9.21 -10.50 -16.94
C ASP A 19 7.72 -10.13 -16.85
N ASN A 20 7.41 -8.90 -16.42
CA ASN A 20 6.00 -8.54 -16.22
C ASN A 20 5.60 -7.12 -16.69
N ASP A 21 5.24 -7.01 -17.97
CA ASP A 21 4.56 -5.84 -18.53
C ASP A 21 3.23 -5.53 -17.84
N GLN A 22 2.51 -6.55 -17.33
CA GLN A 22 1.26 -6.35 -16.60
C GLN A 22 1.53 -5.65 -15.26
N ARG A 23 2.64 -5.97 -14.58
CA ARG A 23 3.11 -5.24 -13.39
C ARG A 23 3.35 -3.79 -13.74
N LEU A 24 4.15 -3.48 -14.76
CA LEU A 24 4.41 -2.09 -15.16
C LEU A 24 3.12 -1.32 -15.56
N LYS A 25 2.14 -2.01 -16.15
CA LYS A 25 0.81 -1.43 -16.40
C LYS A 25 0.07 -1.16 -15.09
N ALA A 26 0.04 -2.11 -14.15
CA ALA A 26 -0.60 -1.94 -12.84
C ALA A 26 0.00 -0.76 -12.07
N PHE A 27 1.33 -0.61 -12.04
CA PHE A 27 2.01 0.53 -11.41
C PHE A 27 1.54 1.86 -12.00
N ARG A 28 1.46 1.98 -13.33
CA ARG A 28 0.97 3.19 -14.00
C ARG A 28 -0.50 3.45 -13.70
N THR A 29 -1.35 2.42 -13.78
CA THR A 29 -2.79 2.51 -13.49
C THR A 29 -3.03 2.99 -12.05
N ILE A 30 -2.36 2.39 -11.08
CA ILE A 30 -2.50 2.73 -9.66
C ILE A 30 -1.99 4.14 -9.39
N ARG A 31 -0.83 4.52 -9.96
CA ARG A 31 -0.30 5.89 -9.83
C ARG A 31 -1.29 6.92 -10.38
N ASN A 32 -1.87 6.68 -11.55
CA ASN A 32 -2.88 7.56 -12.14
C ASN A 32 -4.16 7.60 -11.31
N GLY A 33 -4.63 6.47 -10.79
CA GLY A 33 -5.79 6.43 -9.90
C GLY A 33 -5.56 7.25 -8.62
N VAL A 34 -4.36 7.19 -8.04
CA VAL A 34 -4.00 8.03 -6.87
C VAL A 34 -4.05 9.52 -7.21
N ILE A 35 -3.61 9.91 -8.42
CA ILE A 35 -3.72 11.31 -8.88
C ILE A 35 -5.19 11.75 -8.92
N GLU A 36 -6.09 10.91 -9.43
CA GLU A 36 -7.52 11.22 -9.45
C GLU A 36 -8.13 11.30 -8.04
N VAL A 37 -7.74 10.41 -7.11
CA VAL A 37 -8.15 10.51 -5.70
C VAL A 37 -7.72 11.85 -5.09
N ILE A 38 -6.49 12.31 -5.35
CA ILE A 38 -6.00 13.60 -4.86
C ILE A 38 -6.86 14.74 -5.44
N LYS A 39 -7.10 14.73 -6.75
CA LYS A 39 -7.94 15.75 -7.43
C LYS A 39 -9.34 15.80 -6.84
N ASP A 40 -9.97 14.64 -6.61
CA ASP A 40 -11.31 14.58 -6.04
C ASP A 40 -11.35 15.20 -4.64
N ILE A 41 -10.35 14.92 -3.80
CA ILE A 41 -10.26 15.49 -2.45
C ILE A 41 -10.02 17.00 -2.52
N GLU A 42 -9.14 17.47 -3.40
CA GLU A 42 -8.83 18.91 -3.54
C GLU A 42 -10.03 19.71 -4.08
N ASN A 43 -10.81 19.12 -4.98
CA ASN A 43 -12.02 19.72 -5.55
C ASN A 43 -13.26 19.55 -4.66
N ASN A 44 -13.14 18.88 -3.51
CA ASN A 44 -14.26 18.50 -2.62
C ASN A 44 -15.34 17.65 -3.33
N THR A 45 -14.96 16.88 -4.35
CA THR A 45 -15.83 15.92 -5.06
C THR A 45 -15.65 14.48 -4.55
N PHE A 46 -14.65 14.24 -3.70
CA PHE A 46 -14.48 12.95 -3.03
C PHE A 46 -15.65 12.69 -2.06
N GLY A 47 -16.54 11.78 -2.46
CA GLY A 47 -17.77 11.44 -1.74
C GLY A 47 -17.54 10.76 -0.39
N ASN A 48 -18.64 10.37 0.25
CA ASN A 48 -18.65 9.73 1.57
C ASN A 48 -18.85 8.20 1.48
N ASP A 49 -18.84 7.66 0.27
CA ASP A 49 -18.94 6.23 -0.01
C ASP A 49 -17.65 5.74 -0.65
N PHE A 50 -17.19 4.57 -0.22
CA PHE A 50 -16.10 3.88 -0.92
C PHE A 50 -16.56 3.40 -2.30
N LYS A 51 -17.75 2.80 -2.37
CA LYS A 51 -18.30 2.27 -3.62
C LYS A 51 -18.57 3.42 -4.59
N GLY A 52 -18.05 3.31 -5.81
CA GLY A 52 -18.07 4.34 -6.84
C GLY A 52 -17.01 5.43 -6.67
N SER A 53 -16.16 5.38 -5.64
CA SER A 53 -15.08 6.36 -5.45
C SER A 53 -13.86 6.04 -6.30
N THR A 54 -13.06 7.05 -6.61
CA THR A 54 -11.74 6.87 -7.24
C THR A 54 -10.79 6.02 -6.40
N LEU A 55 -10.95 6.00 -5.08
CA LEU A 55 -10.17 5.13 -4.19
C LEU A 55 -10.54 3.66 -4.34
N GLU A 56 -11.80 3.33 -4.64
CA GLU A 56 -12.21 1.95 -4.94
C GLU A 56 -11.50 1.42 -6.18
N ILE A 57 -11.32 2.24 -7.21
CA ILE A 57 -10.61 1.87 -8.43
C ILE A 57 -9.14 1.54 -8.11
N VAL A 58 -8.46 2.40 -7.35
CA VAL A 58 -7.07 2.19 -6.92
C VAL A 58 -6.92 0.89 -6.13
N VAL A 59 -7.79 0.70 -5.14
CA VAL A 59 -7.76 -0.45 -4.25
C VAL A 59 -8.10 -1.75 -5.00
N THR A 60 -9.04 -1.71 -5.93
CA THR A 60 -9.40 -2.82 -6.81
C THR A 60 -8.21 -3.20 -7.71
N ALA A 61 -7.57 -2.23 -8.34
CA ALA A 61 -6.41 -2.48 -9.19
C ALA A 61 -5.24 -3.14 -8.40
N ILE A 62 -5.05 -2.75 -7.13
CA ILE A 62 -4.08 -3.42 -6.23
C ILE A 62 -4.49 -4.87 -5.96
N ALA A 63 -5.76 -5.10 -5.62
CA ALA A 63 -6.28 -6.43 -5.29
C ALA A 63 -6.25 -7.42 -6.47
N GLU A 64 -6.31 -6.92 -7.71
CA GLU A 64 -6.20 -7.71 -8.93
C GLU A 64 -4.79 -8.27 -9.17
N GLN A 65 -3.77 -7.77 -8.48
CA GLN A 65 -2.38 -8.23 -8.58
C GLN A 65 -2.17 -9.51 -7.75
N LYS A 66 -2.88 -10.58 -8.12
CA LYS A 66 -2.98 -11.83 -7.36
C LYS A 66 -1.64 -12.48 -7.07
N GLN A 67 -0.64 -12.29 -7.94
CA GLN A 67 0.72 -12.84 -7.77
C GLN A 67 1.36 -12.42 -6.42
N VAL A 68 1.05 -11.22 -5.94
CA VAL A 68 1.59 -10.68 -4.67
C VAL A 68 0.50 -10.49 -3.62
N PHE A 69 -0.73 -10.22 -4.05
CA PHE A 69 -1.82 -9.79 -3.20
C PHE A 69 -2.98 -10.79 -3.15
N GLU A 70 -2.71 -12.07 -3.41
CA GLU A 70 -3.69 -13.14 -3.23
C GLU A 70 -4.30 -13.10 -1.81
N GLY A 71 -5.62 -13.17 -1.73
CA GLY A 71 -6.36 -13.04 -0.47
C GLY A 71 -6.41 -11.61 0.13
N ALA A 72 -5.57 -10.67 -0.32
CA ALA A 72 -5.69 -9.26 0.08
C ALA A 72 -6.95 -8.61 -0.51
N ALA A 73 -7.45 -9.14 -1.64
CA ALA A 73 -8.76 -8.82 -2.17
C ALA A 73 -9.85 -8.89 -1.09
N HIS A 74 -9.87 -9.92 -0.23
CA HIS A 74 -10.84 -9.99 0.88
C HIS A 74 -10.66 -8.84 1.89
N ALA A 75 -9.42 -8.41 2.17
CA ALA A 75 -9.18 -7.28 3.06
C ALA A 75 -9.69 -5.94 2.50
N PHE A 76 -9.72 -5.81 1.17
CA PHE A 76 -10.13 -4.60 0.46
C PHE A 76 -11.62 -4.60 0.08
N TYR A 77 -12.18 -5.74 -0.33
CA TYR A 77 -13.58 -5.88 -0.73
C TYR A 77 -14.53 -6.13 0.46
N TRP A 78 -14.08 -6.81 1.52
CA TRP A 78 -14.92 -7.02 2.71
C TRP A 78 -14.79 -5.85 3.69
N LYS A 79 -15.68 -4.87 3.46
CA LYS A 79 -16.02 -3.70 4.29
C LYS A 79 -15.01 -2.54 4.32
N PRO A 80 -14.76 -1.85 3.20
CA PRO A 80 -13.95 -0.63 3.16
C PRO A 80 -14.46 0.48 4.10
N LYS A 81 -15.79 0.67 4.22
CA LYS A 81 -16.39 1.58 5.23
C LYS A 81 -16.07 1.19 6.69
N LEU A 82 -15.78 -0.08 7.00
CA LEU A 82 -15.37 -0.47 8.37
C LEU A 82 -13.85 -0.38 8.59
N ARG A 83 -13.04 -0.18 7.54
CA ARG A 83 -11.59 -0.15 7.66
C ARG A 83 -10.99 1.24 7.56
N ILE A 84 -11.57 2.18 6.83
CA ILE A 84 -11.16 3.59 6.85
C ILE A 84 -12.38 4.52 6.96
N PRO A 85 -13.33 4.29 7.90
CA PRO A 85 -14.56 5.07 8.02
C PRO A 85 -14.27 6.57 8.08
N ASP A 86 -13.22 6.90 8.83
CA ASP A 86 -12.88 8.27 9.19
C ASP A 86 -12.53 9.16 7.98
N ILE A 87 -11.97 8.64 6.87
CA ILE A 87 -11.67 9.51 5.70
C ILE A 87 -12.92 9.84 4.87
N TYR A 88 -13.98 9.04 5.02
CA TYR A 88 -15.27 9.23 4.34
C TYR A 88 -16.25 10.03 5.18
N GLU A 89 -16.11 9.98 6.51
CA GLU A 89 -17.03 10.61 7.46
C GLU A 89 -16.50 11.94 8.03
N ASN A 90 -15.20 12.23 7.88
CA ASN A 90 -14.58 13.43 8.44
C ASN A 90 -13.77 14.20 7.38
N GLU A 91 -14.22 15.42 7.08
CA GLU A 91 -13.59 16.32 6.10
C GLU A 91 -12.13 16.68 6.42
N ARG A 92 -11.77 16.80 7.69
CA ARG A 92 -10.38 17.05 8.09
C ARG A 92 -9.50 15.86 7.75
N ASN A 93 -9.98 14.64 8.01
CA ASN A 93 -9.26 13.40 7.71
C ASN A 93 -9.16 13.15 6.22
N LYS A 94 -10.23 13.43 5.46
CA LYS A 94 -10.24 13.42 4.00
C LYS A 94 -9.15 14.31 3.41
N LYS A 95 -9.10 15.58 3.85
CA LYS A 95 -8.07 16.54 3.41
C LYS A 95 -6.66 16.14 3.85
N ALA A 96 -6.50 15.61 5.06
CA ALA A 96 -5.21 15.11 5.52
C ALA A 96 -4.71 13.94 4.67
N PHE A 97 -5.60 12.99 4.33
CA PHE A 97 -5.28 11.87 3.47
C PHE A 97 -4.90 12.31 2.05
N GLY A 98 -5.64 13.25 1.44
CA GLY A 98 -5.29 13.80 0.14
C GLY A 98 -3.92 14.50 0.13
N ARG A 99 -3.62 15.30 1.17
CA ARG A 99 -2.29 15.92 1.34
C ARG A 99 -1.18 14.90 1.49
N PHE A 100 -1.42 13.83 2.26
CA PHE A 100 -0.46 12.73 2.41
C PHE A 100 -0.18 12.05 1.07
N LEU A 101 -1.21 11.69 0.31
CA LEU A 101 -1.05 11.06 -1.01
C LEU A 101 -0.28 11.96 -1.97
N LYS A 102 -0.62 13.27 -2.01
CA LYS A 102 0.06 14.26 -2.83
C LYS A 102 1.52 14.41 -2.46
N SER A 103 1.82 14.50 -1.16
CA SER A 103 3.18 14.65 -0.66
C SER A 103 4.00 13.39 -0.94
N CYS A 104 3.43 12.21 -0.77
CA CYS A 104 4.09 10.96 -1.15
C CYS A 104 4.34 10.90 -2.66
N LEU A 105 3.40 11.30 -3.51
CA LEU A 105 3.58 11.30 -4.96
C LEU A 105 4.72 12.23 -5.42
N GLN A 106 4.91 13.36 -4.72
CA GLN A 106 5.91 14.39 -5.03
C GLN A 106 7.25 14.19 -4.32
N ALA A 107 7.30 13.31 -3.31
CA ALA A 107 8.52 13.05 -2.55
C ALA A 107 9.64 12.52 -3.46
N THR A 108 10.82 13.12 -3.32
CA THR A 108 12.04 12.73 -4.04
C THR A 108 13.02 12.00 -3.15
N THR A 109 12.76 11.97 -1.84
CA THR A 109 13.60 11.31 -0.85
C THR A 109 12.77 10.39 0.04
N GLU A 110 13.41 9.33 0.50
CA GLU A 110 12.83 8.42 1.48
C GLU A 110 12.49 9.12 2.80
N LYS A 111 13.36 10.03 3.26
CA LYS A 111 13.14 10.78 4.49
C LYS A 111 11.79 11.52 4.46
N GLN A 112 11.46 12.17 3.35
CA GLN A 112 10.16 12.83 3.17
C GLN A 112 9.00 11.82 3.28
N LEU A 113 9.13 10.64 2.68
CA LEU A 113 8.09 9.61 2.74
C LEU A 113 7.84 9.13 4.17
N ILE A 114 8.90 8.92 4.95
CA ILE A 114 8.77 8.51 6.36
C ILE A 114 8.17 9.65 7.20
N GLU A 115 8.58 10.90 6.98
CA GLU A 115 8.00 12.07 7.66
C GLU A 115 6.51 12.21 7.39
N GLU A 116 6.05 11.99 6.15
CA GLU A 116 4.63 12.02 5.80
C GLU A 116 3.84 10.89 6.47
N ILE A 117 4.41 9.69 6.58
CA ILE A 117 3.79 8.58 7.33
C ILE A 117 3.61 8.97 8.80
N VAL A 118 4.65 9.53 9.44
CA VAL A 118 4.59 9.94 10.85
C VAL A 118 3.54 11.04 11.05
N LYS A 119 3.49 12.04 10.16
CA LYS A 119 2.46 13.10 10.21
C LYS A 119 1.05 12.54 10.09
N LEU A 120 0.82 11.58 9.20
CA LEU A 120 -0.49 10.96 9.03
C LEU A 120 -0.86 10.10 10.24
N ASP A 121 0.07 9.30 10.76
CA ASP A 121 -0.13 8.43 11.92
C ASP A 121 -0.48 9.23 13.19
N GLN A 122 0.12 10.41 13.38
CA GLN A 122 -0.21 11.32 14.49
C GLN A 122 -1.68 11.80 14.49
N LEU A 123 -2.36 11.78 13.34
CA LEU A 123 -3.78 12.11 13.26
C LEU A 123 -4.68 10.98 13.76
N GLN A 124 -4.12 9.78 13.98
CA GLN A 124 -4.81 8.61 14.53
C GLN A 124 -6.11 8.29 13.78
N ILE A 125 -6.09 8.45 12.45
CA ILE A 125 -7.24 8.20 11.58
C ILE A 125 -7.54 6.71 11.58
N LYS A 126 -8.74 6.33 12.04
CA LYS A 126 -9.05 4.92 12.29
C LYS A 126 -8.95 4.09 11.01
N GLY A 127 -8.09 3.09 11.11
CA GLY A 127 -7.81 2.06 10.12
C GLY A 127 -7.19 2.54 8.80
N LEU A 128 -6.69 3.79 8.77
CA LEU A 128 -5.79 4.30 7.72
C LEU A 128 -4.33 3.83 7.91
N GLY A 129 -4.12 2.73 8.64
CA GLY A 129 -2.81 2.15 8.92
C GLY A 129 -2.15 1.54 7.66
N PRO A 130 -1.52 0.35 7.76
CA PRO A 130 -0.86 -0.28 6.61
C PRO A 130 -1.75 -0.61 5.41
N ALA A 131 -3.07 -0.39 5.48
CA ALA A 131 -3.95 -0.42 4.32
C ALA A 131 -3.45 0.51 3.19
N VAL A 132 -2.84 1.64 3.54
CA VAL A 132 -2.26 2.61 2.59
C VAL A 132 -0.82 2.25 2.21
N ALA A 133 -0.14 1.38 2.98
CA ALA A 133 1.25 0.99 2.69
C ALA A 133 1.41 0.32 1.31
N ASN A 134 0.40 -0.42 0.86
CA ASN A 134 0.44 -1.00 -0.49
C ASN A 134 0.33 0.07 -1.58
N ILE A 135 -0.42 1.16 -1.36
CA ILE A 135 -0.40 2.31 -2.27
C ILE A 135 1.03 2.88 -2.33
N LEU A 136 1.71 3.02 -1.18
CA LEU A 136 3.10 3.49 -1.15
C LEU A 136 4.06 2.57 -1.90
N TYR A 137 3.90 1.25 -1.82
CA TYR A 137 4.67 0.29 -2.64
C TYR A 137 4.48 0.56 -4.14
N PHE A 138 3.26 0.80 -4.61
CA PHE A 138 3.02 1.12 -6.02
C PHE A 138 3.51 2.50 -6.44
N LEU A 139 3.64 3.46 -5.51
CA LEU A 139 4.23 4.77 -5.78
C LEU A 139 5.77 4.75 -5.73
N HIS A 140 6.34 3.98 -4.81
CA HIS A 140 7.77 3.92 -4.47
C HIS A 140 8.23 2.48 -4.18
N PRO A 141 8.29 1.61 -5.21
CA PRO A 141 8.52 0.16 -5.03
C PRO A 141 9.90 -0.22 -4.51
N THR A 142 10.88 0.69 -4.60
CA THR A 142 12.24 0.49 -4.08
C THR A 142 12.38 0.93 -2.62
N VAL A 143 11.39 1.64 -2.09
CA VAL A 143 11.41 2.22 -0.74
C VAL A 143 10.53 1.42 0.20
N PHE A 144 9.40 0.92 -0.29
CA PHE A 144 8.38 0.27 0.51
C PHE A 144 8.16 -1.16 0.05
N PRO A 145 8.26 -2.18 0.92
CA PRO A 145 7.89 -3.53 0.54
C PRO A 145 6.35 -3.66 0.46
N PRO A 146 5.83 -4.57 -0.39
CA PRO A 146 4.41 -4.93 -0.34
C PRO A 146 4.06 -5.53 1.03
N PHE A 147 2.79 -5.45 1.42
CA PHE A 147 2.34 -5.83 2.75
C PHE A 147 1.01 -6.59 2.73
N ASN A 148 1.03 -7.81 3.26
CA ASN A 148 -0.16 -8.60 3.57
C ASN A 148 0.20 -9.71 4.58
N THR A 149 -0.79 -10.51 4.97
CA THR A 149 -0.61 -11.61 5.93
C THR A 149 0.45 -12.62 5.51
N ALA A 150 0.49 -13.04 4.24
CA ALA A 150 1.45 -14.02 3.75
C ALA A 150 2.87 -13.45 3.79
N ILE A 151 3.04 -12.18 3.36
CA ILE A 151 4.33 -11.48 3.39
C ILE A 151 4.84 -11.36 4.83
N VAL A 152 4.00 -10.93 5.78
CA VAL A 152 4.42 -10.81 7.19
C VAL A 152 4.78 -12.17 7.78
N LYS A 153 4.04 -13.24 7.46
CA LYS A 153 4.38 -14.60 7.89
C LYS A 153 5.73 -15.05 7.33
N GLY A 154 5.96 -14.85 6.03
CA GLY A 154 7.23 -15.18 5.38
C GLY A 154 8.39 -14.38 5.96
N PHE A 155 8.21 -13.07 6.16
CA PHE A 155 9.19 -12.20 6.81
C PHE A 155 9.54 -12.68 8.22
N ASN A 156 8.53 -12.96 9.05
CA ASN A 156 8.75 -13.43 10.42
C ASN A 156 9.52 -14.76 10.45
N LEU A 157 9.23 -15.66 9.50
CA LEU A 157 9.93 -16.93 9.36
C LEU A 157 11.40 -16.73 8.92
N LEU A 158 11.66 -15.84 7.96
CA LEU A 158 13.01 -15.63 7.41
C LEU A 158 13.94 -14.87 8.36
N PHE A 159 13.40 -13.95 9.17
CA PHE A 159 14.18 -13.04 10.01
C PHE A 159 14.03 -13.32 11.52
N ASP A 160 13.39 -14.42 11.90
CA ASP A 160 13.03 -14.77 13.29
C ASP A 160 12.39 -13.59 14.04
N GLN A 161 11.38 -12.98 13.41
CA GLN A 161 10.64 -11.84 13.95
C GLN A 161 9.21 -12.22 14.35
N LYS A 162 8.53 -11.32 15.08
CA LYS A 162 7.13 -11.47 15.50
C LYS A 162 6.31 -10.22 15.16
N ILE A 163 6.53 -9.68 13.96
CA ILE A 163 5.81 -8.51 13.45
C ILE A 163 4.33 -8.83 13.28
N LYS A 164 3.47 -7.87 13.65
CA LYS A 164 2.01 -7.98 13.54
C LYS A 164 1.48 -7.05 12.47
N LEU A 165 0.36 -7.43 11.85
CA LEU A 165 -0.38 -6.55 10.95
C LEU A 165 -1.05 -5.41 11.74
N GLY A 166 -1.15 -4.24 11.12
CA GLY A 166 -2.11 -3.21 11.53
C GLY A 166 -1.54 -1.92 12.11
N SER A 167 -0.24 -1.79 12.34
CA SER A 167 0.37 -0.52 12.75
C SER A 167 1.51 -0.07 11.82
N TRP A 168 1.69 1.25 11.71
CA TRP A 168 2.80 1.85 10.96
C TRP A 168 4.15 1.50 11.59
N GLN A 169 4.24 1.44 12.93
CA GLN A 169 5.47 1.06 13.63
C GLN A 169 5.97 -0.33 13.22
N GLU A 170 5.08 -1.33 13.21
CA GLU A 170 5.40 -2.70 12.81
C GLU A 170 5.78 -2.78 11.32
N TYR A 171 5.06 -2.06 10.46
CA TYR A 171 5.38 -1.97 9.02
C TYR A 171 6.76 -1.34 8.77
N LEU A 172 7.05 -0.20 9.41
CA LEU A 172 8.34 0.49 9.29
C LEU A 172 9.49 -0.34 9.86
N LYS A 173 9.26 -1.10 10.93
CA LYS A 173 10.23 -2.06 11.44
C LYS A 173 10.53 -3.16 10.41
N MET A 174 9.50 -3.73 9.79
CA MET A 174 9.65 -4.75 8.74
C MET A 174 10.49 -4.21 7.58
N ARG A 175 10.11 -3.02 7.10
CA ARG A 175 10.81 -2.29 6.05
C ARG A 175 12.29 -2.13 6.36
N GLU A 176 12.63 -1.64 7.55
CA GLU A 176 14.02 -1.36 7.91
C GLU A 176 14.87 -2.61 8.10
N ILE A 177 14.27 -3.74 8.45
CA ILE A 177 14.99 -5.02 8.48
C ILE A 177 15.26 -5.50 7.05
N ILE A 178 14.27 -5.43 6.14
CA ILE A 178 14.45 -5.81 4.73
C ILE A 178 15.59 -4.99 4.11
N ARG A 179 15.59 -3.67 4.33
CA ARG A 179 16.60 -2.76 3.78
C ARG A 179 18.03 -2.98 4.26
N ARG A 180 18.24 -3.64 5.40
CA ARG A 180 19.59 -3.94 5.90
C ARG A 180 20.21 -5.15 5.20
N VAL A 181 19.43 -5.87 4.42
CA VAL A 181 19.79 -7.13 3.77
C VAL A 181 19.99 -6.94 2.27
N ASP A 182 19.43 -5.86 1.71
CA ASP A 182 19.71 -5.34 0.36
C ASP A 182 21.09 -4.66 0.30
#